data_AF-A0A9E0GIA5-F1
#
_entry.id   AF-A0A9E0GIA5-F1
#
_cell.length_a   1.000
_cell.length_b   1.000
_cell.length_c   1.000
_cell.angle_alpha   90.00
_cell.angle_beta   90.00
_cell.angle_gamma   90.00
#
_symmetry.space_group_name_H-M   'P 1'
#
loop_
_entity.id
_entity.type
_entity.pdbx_description
1 polymer ?
#
loop_
_entity_poly.entity_id
_entity_poly.type
_entity_poly.pdbx_seq_one_letter_code
_entity_poly.pdbx_strand_id
1 'polypeptide(L)'
;MMRKAIIAGLVLGLAALAGWSLIQPTPTAPVAAPEPSAFSFVDESLIWDWSVTCTDELAFLPKQDVTFTLTDDADDLVLGVAYPDAMNPDALVLTGCADDACRLVVSRGESGPALDVALSVAMAYGVQRTWGDHTEEAWEQRGEWEWADYEPLIQRVDGGWVRSCVEVDYAAISR
;
A
#
# COMPACT_ATOMS: atom_id res chain seq x y z
N MET A 1 -23.67 -71.57 -3.48
CA MET A 1 -24.03 -72.38 -4.68
C MET A 1 -24.35 -71.43 -5.82
N MET A 2 -23.57 -71.52 -6.90
CA MET A 2 -23.69 -70.71 -8.12
C MET A 2 -25.02 -70.95 -8.84
N ARG A 3 -25.54 -69.93 -9.54
CA ARG A 3 -26.20 -70.09 -10.85
C ARG A 3 -26.11 -68.77 -11.65
N LYS A 4 -25.53 -68.90 -12.85
CA LYS A 4 -25.48 -67.91 -13.93
C LYS A 4 -26.88 -67.66 -14.48
N ALA A 5 -27.13 -66.46 -15.00
CA ALA A 5 -28.11 -66.25 -16.06
C ALA A 5 -27.57 -65.23 -17.07
N ILE A 6 -27.68 -65.60 -18.35
CA ILE A 6 -27.22 -64.91 -19.55
C ILE A 6 -28.28 -63.89 -19.97
N ILE A 7 -27.87 -62.69 -20.38
CA ILE A 7 -28.76 -61.66 -20.94
C ILE A 7 -28.46 -61.54 -22.44
N ALA A 8 -29.49 -61.79 -23.26
CA ALA A 8 -29.49 -61.53 -24.70
C ALA A 8 -30.91 -61.07 -25.12
N GLY A 9 -30.96 -60.08 -26.03
CA GLY A 9 -32.18 -59.48 -26.61
C GLY A 9 -32.25 -58.00 -26.23
N LEU A 10 -31.73 -57.04 -27.00
CA LEU A 10 -31.97 -56.64 -28.40
C LEU A 10 -33.41 -56.15 -28.67
N VAL A 11 -33.50 -54.85 -29.00
CA VAL A 11 -34.24 -54.19 -30.10
C VAL A 11 -34.99 -52.93 -29.65
N LEU A 12 -34.39 -51.79 -30.03
CA LEU A 12 -34.92 -50.56 -30.63
C LEU A 12 -36.32 -50.04 -30.26
N GLY A 13 -36.32 -48.80 -29.74
CA GLY A 13 -37.45 -47.88 -29.77
C GLY A 13 -36.96 -46.44 -29.97
N LEU A 14 -37.51 -45.79 -30.99
CA LEU A 14 -37.09 -44.55 -31.67
C LEU A 14 -36.89 -43.30 -30.78
N ALA A 15 -35.98 -42.45 -31.28
CA ALA A 15 -35.61 -41.12 -30.79
C ALA A 15 -36.79 -40.13 -30.68
N ALA A 16 -36.91 -39.49 -29.52
CA ALA A 16 -37.62 -38.24 -29.36
C ALA A 16 -36.60 -37.09 -29.44
N LEU A 17 -36.79 -36.21 -30.42
CA LEU A 17 -36.04 -34.97 -30.61
C LEU A 17 -36.34 -34.01 -29.45
N ALA A 18 -35.56 -34.07 -28.38
CA ALA A 18 -35.50 -33.00 -27.39
C ALA A 18 -34.68 -31.85 -27.99
N GLY A 19 -35.20 -30.62 -27.92
CA GLY A 19 -34.52 -29.42 -28.40
C GLY A 19 -33.30 -29.12 -27.53
N TRP A 20 -32.11 -29.07 -28.15
CA TRP A 20 -30.90 -28.60 -27.51
C TRP A 20 -30.84 -27.09 -27.76
N SER A 21 -31.28 -26.29 -26.78
CA SER A 21 -30.88 -24.89 -26.73
C SER A 21 -29.39 -24.86 -26.49
N LEU A 22 -28.62 -24.57 -27.55
CA LEU A 22 -27.22 -24.23 -27.44
C LEU A 22 -27.12 -22.94 -26.62
N ILE A 23 -26.79 -23.07 -25.34
CA ILE A 23 -26.37 -21.94 -24.51
C ILE A 23 -25.06 -21.46 -25.13
N GLN A 24 -25.11 -20.35 -25.86
CA GLN A 24 -23.88 -19.71 -26.32
C GLN A 24 -23.14 -19.19 -25.08
N PRO A 25 -21.85 -19.54 -24.89
CA PRO A 25 -21.06 -18.92 -23.84
C PRO A 25 -21.03 -17.42 -24.10
N THR A 26 -21.51 -16.64 -23.15
CA THR A 26 -21.40 -15.19 -23.19
C THR A 26 -19.91 -14.84 -23.29
N PRO A 27 -19.48 -14.03 -24.28
CA PRO A 27 -18.09 -13.60 -24.36
C PRO A 27 -17.74 -12.88 -23.06
N THR A 28 -16.83 -13.45 -22.28
CA THR A 28 -16.26 -12.78 -21.11
C THR A 28 -15.55 -11.53 -21.63
N ALA A 29 -16.00 -10.35 -21.18
CA ALA A 29 -15.32 -9.11 -21.51
C ALA A 29 -13.85 -9.22 -21.09
N PRO A 30 -12.90 -8.70 -21.88
CA PRO A 30 -11.50 -8.68 -21.48
C PRO A 30 -11.41 -7.96 -20.13
N VAL A 31 -10.86 -8.66 -19.13
CA VAL A 31 -10.47 -8.03 -17.86
C VAL A 31 -9.38 -7.02 -18.23
N ALA A 32 -9.65 -5.74 -17.99
CA ALA A 32 -8.66 -4.69 -18.19
C ALA A 32 -7.42 -5.04 -17.37
N ALA A 33 -6.24 -4.89 -17.97
CA ALA A 33 -4.99 -5.01 -17.22
C ALA A 33 -5.04 -4.00 -16.05
N PRO A 34 -4.57 -4.37 -14.85
CA PRO A 34 -4.45 -3.40 -13.78
C PRO A 34 -3.61 -2.24 -14.29
N GLU A 35 -4.15 -1.02 -14.19
CA GLU A 35 -3.37 0.19 -14.46
C GLU A 35 -2.13 0.15 -13.56
N PRO A 36 -0.93 0.50 -14.06
CA PRO A 36 0.24 0.56 -13.20
C PRO A 36 -0.07 1.51 -12.04
N SER A 37 0.09 1.02 -10.80
CA SER A 37 -0.06 1.87 -9.63
C SER A 37 0.94 3.01 -9.75
N ALA A 38 0.47 4.24 -9.57
CA ALA A 38 1.33 5.40 -9.69
C ALA A 38 2.49 5.30 -8.70
N PHE A 39 2.20 4.84 -7.48
CA PHE A 39 3.20 4.57 -6.46
C PHE A 39 3.65 3.11 -6.46
N SER A 40 4.90 2.89 -6.09
CA SER A 40 5.43 1.57 -5.79
C SER A 40 6.15 1.57 -4.44
N PHE A 41 6.15 0.42 -3.76
CA PHE A 41 6.67 0.26 -2.41
C PHE A 41 7.64 -0.92 -2.41
N VAL A 42 8.87 -0.65 -1.99
CA VAL A 42 9.96 -1.62 -1.91
C VAL A 42 10.41 -1.72 -0.46
N ASP A 43 10.56 -2.93 0.02
CA ASP A 43 11.14 -3.20 1.32
C ASP A 43 12.55 -3.77 1.16
N GLU A 44 13.54 -3.00 1.62
CA GLU A 44 14.94 -3.41 1.71
C GLU A 44 15.43 -3.44 3.17
N SER A 45 14.54 -3.20 4.14
CA SER A 45 14.89 -3.27 5.55
C SER A 45 15.10 -4.73 5.97
N LEU A 46 16.08 -4.95 6.84
CA LEU A 46 16.30 -6.23 7.51
C LEU A 46 15.60 -6.30 8.87
N ILE A 47 15.13 -5.15 9.38
CA ILE A 47 14.59 -4.98 10.73
C ILE A 47 13.07 -4.87 10.67
N TRP A 48 12.54 -4.22 9.65
CA TRP A 48 11.14 -3.87 9.52
C TRP A 48 10.51 -4.60 8.35
N ASP A 49 9.22 -4.88 8.46
CA ASP A 49 8.32 -5.22 7.36
C ASP A 49 7.22 -4.17 7.33
N TRP A 50 6.73 -3.84 6.15
CA TRP A 50 5.68 -2.86 6.00
C TRP A 50 4.64 -3.25 4.96
N SER A 51 3.40 -2.83 5.21
CA SER A 51 2.33 -2.93 4.23
C SER A 51 1.65 -1.58 4.04
N VAL A 52 1.38 -1.25 2.79
CA VAL A 52 0.75 0.01 2.40
C VAL A 52 -0.59 -0.28 1.75
N THR A 53 -1.65 0.27 2.32
CA THR A 53 -3.04 0.03 1.86
C THR A 53 -3.72 1.26 1.28
N CYS A 54 -3.08 2.44 1.37
CA CYS A 54 -3.70 3.73 1.03
C CYS A 54 -3.22 4.35 -0.30
N THR A 55 -2.93 3.54 -1.32
CA THR A 55 -2.37 4.07 -2.57
C THR A 55 -3.27 5.16 -3.20
N ASP A 56 -4.59 5.05 -3.03
CA ASP A 56 -5.56 6.05 -3.52
C ASP A 56 -5.49 7.36 -2.71
N GLU A 57 -5.27 7.26 -1.40
CA GLU A 57 -5.14 8.40 -0.49
C GLU A 57 -3.87 9.23 -0.76
N LEU A 58 -2.87 8.68 -1.44
CA LEU A 58 -1.66 9.41 -1.87
C LEU A 58 -1.92 10.28 -3.12
N ALA A 59 -3.12 10.28 -3.68
CA ALA A 59 -3.47 11.07 -4.87
C ALA A 59 -3.35 12.60 -4.68
N PHE A 60 -3.30 13.11 -3.44
CA PHE A 60 -3.07 14.53 -3.16
C PHE A 60 -1.61 14.96 -3.34
N LEU A 61 -0.68 14.01 -3.42
CA LEU A 61 0.75 14.33 -3.53
C LEU A 61 1.07 14.97 -4.88
N PRO A 62 2.04 15.92 -4.91
CA PRO A 62 2.39 16.67 -6.12
C PRO A 62 3.05 15.83 -7.22
N LYS A 63 3.48 14.61 -6.90
CA LYS A 63 4.14 13.66 -7.79
C LYS A 63 3.56 12.27 -7.53
N GLN A 64 3.18 11.57 -8.60
CA GLN A 64 2.40 10.34 -8.52
C GLN A 64 3.20 9.09 -8.91
N ASP A 65 4.27 9.23 -9.69
CA ASP A 65 5.19 8.19 -10.16
C ASP A 65 6.42 8.06 -9.25
N VAL A 66 6.19 7.68 -7.98
CA VAL A 66 7.25 7.62 -6.95
C VAL A 66 7.44 6.19 -6.44
N THR A 67 8.69 5.76 -6.35
CA THR A 67 9.08 4.52 -5.67
C THR A 67 9.51 4.83 -4.23
N PHE A 68 8.77 4.34 -3.24
CA PHE A 68 9.18 4.44 -1.85
C PHE A 68 9.94 3.18 -1.43
N THR A 69 11.12 3.35 -0.86
CA THR A 69 11.95 2.26 -0.35
C THR A 69 12.13 2.40 1.16
N LEU A 70 11.66 1.42 1.92
CA LEU A 70 12.00 1.29 3.34
C LEU A 70 13.38 0.63 3.43
N THR A 71 14.32 1.27 4.10
CA THR A 71 15.71 0.80 4.23
C THR A 71 16.26 1.05 5.63
N ASP A 72 17.37 0.40 5.96
CA ASP A 72 18.08 0.60 7.23
C ASP A 72 19.21 1.65 7.13
N ASP A 73 19.53 2.09 5.91
CA ASP A 73 20.61 3.03 5.64
C ASP A 73 20.13 4.50 5.63
N ALA A 74 20.47 5.23 6.69
CA ALA A 74 20.15 6.63 6.88
C ALA A 74 21.14 7.61 6.21
N ASP A 75 22.21 7.13 5.56
CA ASP A 75 23.25 7.99 5.01
C ASP A 75 22.64 9.08 4.12
N ASP A 76 23.01 10.34 4.36
CA ASP A 76 22.53 11.54 3.64
C ASP A 76 21.04 11.93 3.83
N LEU A 77 20.27 11.26 4.72
CA LEU A 77 18.91 11.71 5.08
C LEU A 77 18.94 12.74 6.21
N VAL A 78 18.45 13.95 5.93
CA VAL A 78 18.41 15.07 6.89
C VAL A 78 17.00 15.51 7.27
N LEU A 79 15.99 15.03 6.56
CA LEU A 79 14.58 15.30 6.86
C LEU A 79 13.99 14.12 7.61
N GLY A 80 13.02 14.40 8.48
CA GLY A 80 12.30 13.35 9.18
C GLY A 80 11.05 13.85 9.88
N VAL A 81 10.24 12.88 10.29
CA VAL A 81 8.99 13.09 11.01
C VAL A 81 9.12 12.43 12.37
N ALA A 82 9.00 13.26 13.41
CA ALA A 82 9.02 12.87 14.80
C ALA A 82 7.59 12.88 15.35
N TYR A 83 7.11 11.74 15.83
CA TYR A 83 5.76 11.60 16.39
C TYR A 83 5.82 11.27 17.90
N PRO A 84 4.98 11.90 18.75
CA PRO A 84 4.02 12.96 18.43
C PRO A 84 4.65 14.35 18.28
N ASP A 85 5.87 14.53 18.79
CA ASP A 85 6.62 15.79 18.71
C ASP A 85 8.13 15.54 18.66
N ALA A 86 8.88 16.56 18.23
CA ALA A 86 10.32 16.49 18.08
C ALA A 86 11.11 16.48 19.39
N MET A 87 10.52 16.92 20.52
CA MET A 87 11.21 16.96 21.79
C MET A 87 11.30 15.59 22.44
N ASN A 88 10.20 14.82 22.40
CA ASN A 88 10.13 13.47 22.97
C ASN A 88 9.42 12.51 22.00
N PRO A 89 10.04 12.17 20.87
CA PRO A 89 9.39 11.30 19.90
C PRO A 89 9.27 9.87 20.43
N ASP A 90 8.08 9.31 20.32
CA ASP A 90 7.84 7.87 20.40
C ASP A 90 8.35 7.17 19.14
N ALA A 91 8.23 7.81 17.98
CA ALA A 91 8.78 7.34 16.71
C ALA A 91 9.46 8.47 15.91
N LEU A 92 10.50 8.12 15.16
CA LEU A 92 11.19 9.00 14.21
C LEU A 92 11.49 8.24 12.92
N VAL A 93 10.95 8.74 11.82
CA VAL A 93 11.26 8.25 10.49
C VAL A 93 11.96 9.34 9.70
N LEU A 94 13.13 9.02 9.17
CA LEU A 94 13.86 9.89 8.25
C LEU A 94 13.36 9.64 6.82
N THR A 95 13.34 10.68 6.00
CA THR A 95 12.87 10.62 4.62
C THR A 95 13.73 11.46 3.70
N GLY A 96 13.82 11.09 2.44
CA GLY A 96 14.46 11.90 1.41
C GLY A 96 14.13 11.37 0.03
N CYS A 97 13.86 12.29 -0.89
CA CYS A 97 13.45 11.96 -2.24
C CYS A 97 14.34 12.65 -3.27
N ALA A 98 14.66 11.92 -4.35
CA ALA A 98 15.39 12.39 -5.51
C ALA A 98 14.89 11.67 -6.77
N ASP A 99 14.88 12.39 -7.90
CA ASP A 99 14.40 11.90 -9.20
C ASP A 99 12.96 11.39 -9.18
N ASP A 100 12.74 10.08 -9.09
CA ASP A 100 11.43 9.40 -8.99
C ASP A 100 11.42 8.39 -7.81
N ALA A 101 12.34 8.54 -6.85
CA ALA A 101 12.51 7.64 -5.72
C ALA A 101 12.56 8.39 -4.39
N CYS A 102 11.99 7.77 -3.35
CA CYS A 102 12.04 8.20 -1.97
C CYS A 102 12.59 7.07 -1.11
N ARG A 103 13.45 7.41 -0.15
CA ARG A 103 13.91 6.48 0.89
C ARG A 103 13.33 6.87 2.23
N LEU A 104 12.98 5.86 3.01
CA LEU A 104 12.45 5.98 4.36
C LEU A 104 13.30 5.14 5.29
N VAL A 105 13.64 5.68 6.46
CA VAL A 105 14.44 4.97 7.46
C VAL A 105 13.84 5.16 8.83
N VAL A 106 13.52 4.06 9.50
CA VAL A 106 13.09 4.10 10.91
C VAL A 106 14.32 4.32 11.78
N SER A 107 14.48 5.54 12.29
CA SER A 107 15.59 5.91 13.17
C SER A 107 15.26 5.65 14.65
N ARG A 108 13.98 5.71 15.02
CA ARG A 108 13.48 5.42 16.37
C ARG A 108 12.04 4.94 16.31
N GLY A 109 11.68 4.03 17.22
CA GLY A 109 10.31 3.59 17.43
C GLY A 109 10.23 2.10 17.72
N GLU A 110 9.07 1.68 18.20
CA GLU A 110 8.66 0.27 18.26
C GLU A 110 7.55 0.05 17.22
N SER A 111 7.33 -1.21 16.79
CA SER A 111 6.17 -1.56 15.96
C SER A 111 4.88 -1.09 16.65
N GLY A 112 3.97 -0.53 15.86
CA GLY A 112 2.67 -0.04 16.33
C GLY A 112 2.33 1.39 15.89
N PRO A 113 1.27 1.97 16.47
CA PRO A 113 0.60 3.14 15.90
C PRO A 113 1.47 4.39 15.75
N ALA A 114 2.41 4.61 16.66
CA ALA A 114 3.31 5.76 16.59
C ALA A 114 4.22 5.68 15.35
N LEU A 115 4.75 4.49 15.06
CA LEU A 115 5.61 4.26 13.89
C LEU A 115 4.79 4.28 12.59
N ASP A 116 3.60 3.69 12.59
CA ASP A 116 2.66 3.73 11.46
C ASP A 116 2.35 5.18 11.04
N VAL A 117 2.05 6.05 12.01
CA VAL A 117 1.80 7.48 11.78
C VAL A 117 3.04 8.18 11.26
N ALA A 118 4.20 8.00 11.92
CA ALA A 118 5.44 8.66 11.51
C ALA A 118 5.85 8.25 10.09
N LEU A 119 5.74 6.97 9.73
CA LEU A 119 6.10 6.47 8.40
C LEU A 119 5.13 6.98 7.32
N SER A 120 3.82 6.96 7.60
CA SER A 120 2.79 7.48 6.67
C SER A 120 3.02 8.95 6.35
N VAL A 121 3.31 9.77 7.36
CA VAL A 121 3.58 11.21 7.17
C VAL A 121 4.94 11.44 6.53
N ALA A 122 5.96 10.65 6.87
CA ALA A 122 7.29 10.78 6.27
C ALA A 122 7.30 10.52 4.76
N MET A 123 6.45 9.61 4.27
CA MET A 123 6.23 9.40 2.83
C MET A 123 5.73 10.68 2.15
N ALA A 124 4.62 11.22 2.63
CA ALA A 124 4.02 12.42 2.05
C ALA A 124 4.92 13.65 2.19
N TYR A 125 5.54 13.82 3.37
CA TYR A 125 6.43 14.94 3.66
C TYR A 125 7.64 14.95 2.73
N GLY A 126 8.26 13.79 2.48
CA GLY A 126 9.37 13.69 1.53
C GLY A 126 8.98 14.15 0.12
N VAL A 127 7.83 13.69 -0.37
CA VAL A 127 7.32 14.05 -1.70
C VAL A 127 6.97 15.54 -1.79
N GLN A 128 6.25 16.07 -0.81
CA GLN A 128 5.90 17.49 -0.75
C GLN A 128 7.13 18.38 -0.65
N ARG A 129 8.16 17.95 0.09
CA ARG A 129 9.37 18.74 0.30
C ARG A 129 10.29 18.77 -0.92
N THR A 130 10.20 17.76 -1.80
CA THR A 130 11.01 17.67 -3.02
C THR A 130 10.28 18.26 -4.24
N TRP A 131 8.97 18.02 -4.39
CA TRP A 131 8.22 18.41 -5.60
C TRP A 131 7.06 19.39 -5.38
N GLY A 132 6.76 19.80 -4.14
CA GLY A 132 5.62 20.67 -3.87
C GLY A 132 5.98 22.16 -3.87
N ASP A 133 5.14 23.01 -4.46
CA ASP A 133 5.19 24.46 -4.17
C ASP A 133 6.58 25.07 -4.38
N HIS A 134 7.08 25.85 -3.43
CA HIS A 134 8.45 26.38 -3.30
C HIS A 134 8.67 27.74 -3.93
N THR A 135 7.62 28.35 -4.48
CA THR A 135 7.61 29.81 -4.64
C THR A 135 7.86 30.48 -3.29
N GLU A 136 8.52 31.63 -3.32
CA GLU A 136 8.81 32.44 -2.12
C GLU A 136 7.53 32.76 -1.34
N GLU A 137 6.48 33.17 -2.05
CA GLU A 137 5.15 33.40 -1.48
C GLU A 137 4.56 32.14 -0.82
N ALA A 138 4.69 30.97 -1.45
CA ALA A 138 4.22 29.70 -0.88
C ALA A 138 5.10 29.17 0.26
N TRP A 139 6.32 29.68 0.42
CA TRP A 139 7.18 29.38 1.57
C TRP A 139 6.86 30.30 2.74
N GLU A 140 6.70 31.60 2.49
CA GLU A 140 6.31 32.60 3.50
C GLU A 140 4.92 32.29 4.09
N GLN A 141 4.01 31.74 3.29
CA GLN A 141 2.67 31.34 3.73
C GLN A 141 2.61 29.95 4.38
N ARG A 142 3.63 29.09 4.20
CA ARG A 142 3.55 27.68 4.59
C ARG A 142 3.51 27.44 6.09
N GLY A 143 3.91 28.42 6.90
CA GLY A 143 4.01 28.25 8.35
C GLY A 143 4.91 27.07 8.74
N GLU A 144 4.78 26.62 9.99
CA GLU A 144 5.17 25.26 10.37
C GLU A 144 4.08 24.32 9.84
N TRP A 145 4.46 23.18 9.25
CA TRP A 145 3.49 22.20 8.78
C TRP A 145 2.64 21.70 9.94
N GLU A 146 1.38 21.41 9.68
CA GLU A 146 0.46 20.86 10.69
C GLU A 146 0.14 19.41 10.37
N TRP A 147 -0.09 18.59 11.39
CA TRP A 147 -0.49 17.19 11.19
C TRP A 147 -1.76 17.06 10.32
N ALA A 148 -2.65 18.05 10.35
CA ALA A 148 -3.86 18.06 9.53
C ALA A 148 -3.58 18.15 8.01
N ASP A 149 -2.41 18.64 7.61
CA ASP A 149 -2.01 18.73 6.19
C ASP A 149 -1.80 17.35 5.55
N TYR A 150 -1.74 16.29 6.38
CA TYR A 150 -1.53 14.90 5.97
C TYR A 150 -2.80 14.05 6.03
N GLU A 151 -3.96 14.64 6.31
CA GLU A 151 -5.22 13.95 6.05
C GLU A 151 -5.36 13.72 4.53
N PRO A 152 -5.75 12.51 4.06
CA PRO A 152 -6.38 11.43 4.84
C PRO A 152 -5.44 10.32 5.31
N LEU A 153 -4.11 10.43 5.15
CA LEU A 153 -3.12 9.38 5.52
C LEU A 153 -3.11 9.09 7.02
N ILE A 154 -3.41 10.12 7.80
CA ILE A 154 -3.61 10.03 9.24
C ILE A 154 -4.96 10.64 9.59
N GLN A 155 -5.53 10.23 10.71
CA GLN A 155 -6.80 10.74 11.20
C GLN A 155 -6.72 11.00 12.69
N ARG A 156 -7.45 12.01 13.15
CA ARG A 156 -7.51 12.34 14.56
C ARG A 156 -8.56 11.51 15.29
N VAL A 157 -8.13 10.71 16.28
CA VAL A 157 -9.01 9.87 17.13
C VAL A 157 -8.65 10.09 18.59
N ASP A 158 -9.64 10.38 19.42
CA ASP A 158 -9.49 10.63 20.87
C ASP A 158 -8.37 11.61 21.26
N GLY A 159 -8.12 12.60 20.40
CA GLY A 159 -7.12 13.65 20.61
C GLY A 159 -5.71 13.32 20.12
N GLY A 160 -5.44 12.07 19.72
CA GLY A 160 -4.20 11.64 19.05
C GLY A 160 -4.36 11.44 17.55
N TRP A 161 -3.25 11.30 16.83
CA TRP A 161 -3.25 10.88 15.43
C TRP A 161 -3.09 9.37 15.34
N VAL A 162 -3.88 8.74 14.49
CA VAL A 162 -3.82 7.30 14.22
C VAL A 162 -3.73 7.05 12.72
N ARG A 163 -3.21 5.88 12.37
CA ARG A 163 -2.99 5.47 10.98
C ARG A 163 -4.31 5.37 10.22
N SER A 164 -4.25 5.67 8.93
CA SER A 164 -5.15 5.03 7.96
C SER A 164 -4.39 4.16 6.94
N CYS A 165 -3.06 4.28 6.83
CA CYS A 165 -2.36 3.91 5.60
C CYS A 165 -1.32 2.79 5.67
N VAL A 166 -0.33 2.94 6.53
CA VAL A 166 0.85 2.08 6.60
C VAL A 166 0.83 1.29 7.89
N GLU A 167 1.15 0.01 7.82
CA GLU A 167 1.38 -0.86 8.97
C GLU A 167 2.83 -1.31 8.97
N VAL A 168 3.52 -1.09 10.08
CA VAL A 168 4.94 -1.41 10.25
C VAL A 168 5.13 -2.40 11.39
N ASP A 169 5.74 -3.53 11.07
CA ASP A 169 6.05 -4.58 12.02
C ASP A 169 7.51 -4.95 11.99
N TYR A 170 7.97 -5.68 13.00
CA TYR A 170 9.29 -6.29 12.94
C TYR A 170 9.30 -7.39 11.88
N ALA A 171 10.35 -7.39 11.04
CA ALA A 171 10.55 -8.45 10.06
C ALA A 171 10.53 -9.82 10.75
N ALA A 172 9.72 -10.73 10.23
CA ALA A 172 9.65 -12.09 10.75
C ALA A 172 11.03 -12.74 10.58
N ILE A 173 11.73 -13.01 11.70
CA ILE A 173 13.02 -13.69 11.67
C ILE A 173 12.78 -15.15 11.25
N SER A 174 12.74 -15.41 9.95
CA SER A 174 12.84 -16.76 9.41
C SER A 174 14.31 -17.20 9.52
N ARG A 175 14.65 -17.79 10.68
CA ARG A 175 15.91 -18.53 10.86
C ARG A 175 15.81 -19.93 10.29
#